data_AF-A0A067C9G6-F1
#
_entry.id   AF-A0A067C9G6-F1
#
_cell.length_a   1.000
_cell.length_b   1.000
_cell.length_c   1.000
_cell.angle_alpha   90.00
_cell.angle_beta   90.00
_cell.angle_gamma   90.00
#
_symmetry.space_group_name_H-M   'P 1'
#
loop_
_entity.id
_entity.type
_entity.pdbx_description
1 polymer ?
#
loop_
_entity_poly.entity_id
_entity_poly.type
_entity_poly.pdbx_seq_one_letter_code
_entity_poly.pdbx_strand_id
1 'polypeptide(L)'
;MLAGDSETVLYKRESIGRKAVGVCALIASAATVPFKDAIAGKVAGGVACMVLYFSIMDMSYSYNVKRFTGVAGALTLFIAGAWLALSPVLPECSASTCAAAYVAIVFLFLAAVVQATSLRFVSPRAPSVSSEDIFTRKRAEEVLQFQLRLDVVFAGLFTVAAIVMSSVAPNATSFVVAAFLQALQTAGTYVILQSVRRTDTRIEATYIESV
;
A
#
# COMPACT_ATOMS: atom_id res chain seq x y z
N MET A 1 -32.16 -3.09 4.45
CA MET A 1 -31.09 -3.19 3.42
C MET A 1 -30.01 -2.09 3.50
N LEU A 2 -29.92 -1.22 4.53
CA LEU A 2 -29.11 0.02 4.43
C LEU A 2 -27.74 0.04 5.15
N ALA A 3 -27.40 -0.90 6.03
CA ALA A 3 -26.17 -0.81 6.83
C ALA A 3 -24.89 -1.24 6.08
N GLY A 4 -24.93 -2.37 5.38
CA GLY A 4 -23.69 -2.94 4.80
C GLY A 4 -23.27 -2.40 3.44
N ASP A 5 -24.06 -1.56 2.78
CA ASP A 5 -23.59 -0.81 1.60
C ASP A 5 -22.64 0.32 2.04
N SER A 6 -22.87 0.90 3.23
CA SER A 6 -21.96 1.91 3.79
C SER A 6 -20.57 1.35 4.10
N GLU A 7 -20.50 0.10 4.59
CA GLU A 7 -19.24 -0.55 4.95
C GLU A 7 -18.38 -0.88 3.73
N THR A 8 -19.00 -1.36 2.63
CA THR A 8 -18.26 -1.63 1.38
C THR A 8 -17.70 -0.35 0.77
N VAL A 9 -18.44 0.76 0.84
CA VAL A 9 -17.96 2.07 0.37
C VAL A 9 -16.80 2.57 1.22
N LEU A 10 -16.86 2.43 2.55
CA LEU A 10 -15.77 2.78 3.44
C LEU A 10 -14.51 1.96 3.14
N TYR A 11 -14.65 0.65 2.93
CA TYR A 11 -13.52 -0.21 2.57
C TYR A 11 -12.88 0.20 1.24
N LYS A 12 -13.69 0.46 0.21
CA LYS A 12 -13.19 0.93 -1.10
C LYS A 12 -12.43 2.24 -0.95
N ARG A 13 -12.94 3.18 -0.14
CA ARG A 13 -12.27 4.46 0.15
C ARG A 13 -10.97 4.28 0.94
N GLU A 14 -10.96 3.39 1.93
CA GLU A 14 -9.75 3.04 2.68
C GLU A 14 -8.68 2.47 1.75
N SER A 15 -9.04 1.50 0.91
CA SER A 15 -8.13 0.86 -0.04
C SER A 15 -7.55 1.88 -1.02
N ILE A 16 -8.38 2.76 -1.60
CA ILE A 16 -7.90 3.85 -2.47
C ILE A 16 -6.93 4.77 -1.70
N GLY A 17 -7.27 5.17 -0.48
CA GLY A 17 -6.44 6.04 0.34
C GLY A 17 -5.07 5.45 0.63
N ARG A 18 -5.00 4.17 1.03
CA ARG A 18 -3.74 3.45 1.28
C ARG A 18 -2.90 3.33 0.02
N LYS A 19 -3.53 3.05 -1.11
CA LYS A 19 -2.88 2.99 -2.42
C LYS A 19 -2.31 4.36 -2.84
N ALA A 20 -3.05 5.45 -2.61
CA ALA A 20 -2.55 6.81 -2.84
C ALA A 20 -1.35 7.15 -1.95
N VAL A 21 -1.35 6.73 -0.68
CA VAL A 21 -0.17 6.85 0.22
C VAL A 21 1.02 6.09 -0.35
N GLY A 22 0.77 4.88 -0.87
CA GLY A 22 1.78 4.08 -1.57
C GLY A 22 2.39 4.84 -2.76
N VAL A 23 1.60 5.46 -3.63
CA VAL A 23 2.12 6.25 -4.76
C VAL A 23 2.97 7.42 -4.27
N CYS A 24 2.50 8.17 -3.27
CA CYS A 24 3.26 9.30 -2.75
C CYS A 24 4.58 8.86 -2.14
N ALA A 25 4.58 7.76 -1.38
CA ALA A 25 5.79 7.19 -0.81
C ALA A 25 6.75 6.62 -1.87
N LEU A 26 6.24 6.09 -2.99
CA LEU A 26 7.05 5.68 -4.14
C LEU A 26 7.80 6.86 -4.75
N ILE A 27 7.08 7.95 -5.02
CA ILE A 27 7.66 9.14 -5.63
C ILE A 27 8.68 9.78 -4.69
N ALA A 28 8.36 9.86 -3.39
CA ALA A 28 9.31 10.32 -2.38
C ALA A 28 10.57 9.45 -2.35
N SER A 29 10.43 8.12 -2.33
CA SER A 29 11.56 7.19 -2.37
C SER A 29 12.42 7.37 -3.62
N ALA A 30 11.80 7.47 -4.81
CA ALA A 30 12.52 7.70 -6.07
C ALA A 30 13.28 9.04 -6.07
N ALA A 31 12.65 10.09 -5.56
CA ALA A 31 13.27 11.40 -5.42
C ALA A 31 14.42 11.42 -4.40
N THR A 32 14.48 10.45 -3.47
CA THR A 32 15.61 10.31 -2.54
C THR A 32 16.79 9.48 -3.05
N VAL A 33 16.68 8.81 -4.20
CA VAL A 33 17.77 7.99 -4.78
C VAL A 33 19.03 8.79 -5.14
N PRO A 34 18.96 10.05 -5.62
CA PRO A 34 20.16 10.85 -5.93
C PRO A 34 21.05 11.17 -4.71
N PHE A 35 20.54 10.98 -3.49
CA PHE A 35 21.27 11.30 -2.26
C PHE A 35 22.19 10.13 -1.87
N LYS A 36 23.34 10.02 -2.53
CA LYS A 36 24.32 8.93 -2.35
C LYS A 36 24.77 8.77 -0.88
N ASP A 37 25.05 9.89 -0.19
CA ASP A 37 25.68 9.87 1.14
C ASP A 37 25.05 10.80 2.19
N ALA A 38 24.04 11.59 1.83
CA ALA A 38 23.38 12.46 2.79
C ALA A 38 22.51 11.63 3.75
N ILE A 39 22.83 11.69 5.04
CA ILE A 39 22.07 11.02 6.11
C ILE A 39 20.57 11.40 6.01
N ALA A 40 20.27 12.67 5.72
CA ALA A 40 18.90 13.15 5.54
C ALA A 40 18.14 12.42 4.40
N GLY A 41 18.79 12.21 3.25
CA GLY A 41 18.18 11.50 2.11
C GLY A 41 17.97 10.02 2.38
N LYS A 42 18.94 9.35 3.04
CA LYS A 42 18.83 7.93 3.42
C LYS A 42 17.69 7.67 4.41
N VAL A 43 17.54 8.54 5.40
CA VAL A 43 16.47 8.44 6.39
C VAL A 43 15.11 8.67 5.73
N ALA A 44 14.96 9.73 4.94
CA ALA A 44 13.71 10.03 4.24
C ALA A 44 13.29 8.92 3.25
N GLY A 45 14.24 8.41 2.45
CA GLY A 45 14.00 7.30 1.53
C GLY A 45 13.67 5.99 2.25
N GLY A 46 14.35 5.70 3.36
CA GLY A 46 14.05 4.55 4.21
C GLY A 46 12.65 4.60 4.80
N VAL A 47 12.23 5.76 5.33
CA VAL A 47 10.88 5.96 5.86
C VAL A 47 9.83 5.80 4.76
N ALA A 48 10.07 6.39 3.59
CA ALA A 48 9.18 6.24 2.44
C ALA A 48 9.05 4.76 2.01
N CYS A 49 10.16 4.01 1.95
CA CYS A 49 10.16 2.57 1.69
C CYS A 49 9.40 1.74 2.74
N MET A 50 9.51 2.10 4.02
CA MET A 50 8.76 1.41 5.09
C MET A 50 7.25 1.70 4.98
N VAL A 51 6.87 2.93 4.65
CA VAL A 51 5.46 3.27 4.45
C VAL A 51 4.90 2.59 3.21
N LEU A 52 5.67 2.49 2.14
CA LEU A 52 5.35 1.67 0.98
C LEU A 52 5.07 0.23 1.38
N TYR A 53 5.95 -0.37 2.19
CA TYR A 53 5.79 -1.72 2.68
C TYR A 53 4.47 -1.90 3.45
N PHE A 54 4.16 -1.00 4.39
CA PHE A 54 2.90 -1.04 5.13
C PHE A 54 1.66 -0.77 4.26
N SER A 55 1.81 0.00 3.19
CA SER A 55 0.72 0.26 2.23
C SER A 55 0.43 -0.95 1.33
N ILE A 56 1.44 -1.81 1.11
CA ILE A 56 1.31 -3.06 0.35
C ILE A 56 0.76 -4.18 1.24
N MET A 57 1.27 -4.30 2.47
CA MET A 57 0.90 -5.33 3.46
C MET A 57 -0.43 -5.03 4.15
N ASP A 58 -1.52 -4.93 3.39
CA ASP A 58 -2.82 -4.48 3.89
C ASP A 58 -3.64 -5.57 4.63
N MET A 59 -3.04 -6.75 4.90
CA MET A 59 -3.70 -7.86 5.60
C MET A 59 -3.66 -7.74 7.13
N SER A 60 -3.94 -6.56 7.68
CA SER A 60 -4.00 -6.40 9.14
C SER A 60 -5.35 -6.89 9.69
N TYR A 61 -5.32 -7.97 10.48
CA TYR A 61 -6.48 -8.69 11.05
C TYR A 61 -7.32 -7.90 12.07
N SER A 62 -6.86 -6.73 12.55
CA SER A 62 -7.58 -5.95 13.55
C SER A 62 -7.58 -4.44 13.28
N TYR A 63 -8.72 -3.80 13.61
CA TYR A 63 -8.94 -2.36 13.51
C TYR A 63 -7.86 -1.54 14.25
N ASN A 64 -7.51 -1.95 15.46
CA ASN A 64 -6.54 -1.24 16.30
C ASN A 64 -5.15 -1.22 15.67
N VAL A 65 -4.71 -2.35 15.08
CA VAL A 65 -3.41 -2.43 14.40
C VAL A 65 -3.40 -1.56 13.14
N LYS A 66 -4.49 -1.58 12.34
CA LYS A 66 -4.65 -0.71 11.17
C LYS A 66 -4.56 0.77 11.53
N ARG A 67 -5.25 1.17 12.59
CA ARG A 67 -5.26 2.57 13.04
C ARG A 67 -3.91 2.99 13.60
N PHE A 68 -3.27 2.14 14.39
CA PHE A 68 -1.95 2.40 14.96
C PHE A 68 -0.88 2.55 13.87
N THR A 69 -0.80 1.59 12.93
CA THR A 69 0.11 1.66 11.78
C THR A 69 -0.18 2.87 10.90
N GLY A 70 -1.47 3.23 10.75
CA GLY A 70 -1.91 4.45 10.08
C GLY A 70 -1.32 5.73 10.72
N VAL A 71 -1.51 5.89 12.02
CA VAL A 71 -1.02 7.05 12.79
C VAL A 71 0.51 7.09 12.82
N ALA A 72 1.16 5.97 13.11
CA ALA A 72 2.62 5.87 13.11
C ALA A 72 3.21 6.20 11.73
N GLY A 73 2.60 5.70 10.66
CA GLY A 73 2.98 6.03 9.29
C GLY A 73 2.84 7.52 8.96
N ALA A 74 1.73 8.15 9.35
CA ALA A 74 1.53 9.59 9.13
C ALA A 74 2.56 10.44 9.90
N LEU A 75 2.82 10.10 11.17
CA LEU A 75 3.78 10.81 12.00
C LEU A 75 5.20 10.67 11.45
N THR A 76 5.61 9.45 11.09
CA THR A 76 6.95 9.18 10.57
C THR A 76 7.19 9.89 9.23
N LEU A 77 6.21 9.92 8.32
CA LEU A 77 6.28 10.68 7.08
C LEU A 77 6.41 12.19 7.33
N PHE A 78 5.62 12.73 8.27
CA PHE A 78 5.69 14.14 8.63
C PHE A 78 7.06 14.52 9.20
N ILE A 79 7.57 13.71 10.13
CA ILE A 79 8.90 13.91 10.73
C ILE A 79 9.98 13.81 9.66
N ALA A 80 9.91 12.83 8.75
CA ALA A 80 10.87 12.68 7.65
C ALA A 80 10.85 13.89 6.69
N GLY A 81 9.65 14.38 6.35
CA GLY A 81 9.49 15.58 5.52
C GLY A 81 10.04 16.84 6.19
N ALA A 82 9.75 17.04 7.48
CA ALA A 82 10.27 18.16 8.27
C ALA A 82 11.80 18.08 8.44
N TRP A 83 12.34 16.89 8.71
CA TRP A 83 13.77 16.65 8.82
C TRP A 83 14.50 16.98 7.51
N LEU A 84 13.94 16.54 6.37
CA LEU A 84 14.52 16.84 5.06
C LEU A 84 14.43 18.34 4.75
N ALA A 85 13.31 19.00 5.07
CA ALA A 85 13.10 20.43 4.85
C ALA A 85 14.00 21.34 5.72
N LEU A 86 14.32 20.91 6.94
CA LEU A 86 15.22 21.61 7.85
C LEU A 86 16.69 21.23 7.63
N SER A 87 16.97 20.35 6.66
CA SER A 87 18.33 19.87 6.45
C SER A 87 19.23 20.99 5.93
N PRO A 88 20.41 21.21 6.55
CA PRO A 88 21.38 22.20 6.09
C PRO A 88 22.01 21.86 4.73
N VAL A 89 21.68 20.71 4.14
CA VAL A 89 22.16 20.24 2.83
C VAL A 89 21.39 20.87 1.66
N LEU A 90 20.20 21.43 1.90
CA LEU A 90 19.36 22.12 0.91
C LEU A 90 19.96 23.41 0.29
N PRO A 91 20.66 24.28 1.04
CA PRO A 91 21.28 25.46 0.45
C PRO A 91 22.56 25.16 -0.36
N GLU A 92 23.19 23.98 -0.16
CA GLU A 92 24.47 23.63 -0.78
C GLU A 92 24.34 22.69 -1.99
N CYS A 93 23.12 22.31 -2.37
CA CYS A 93 22.90 21.32 -3.42
C CYS A 93 22.98 21.89 -4.85
N SER A 94 23.34 21.03 -5.80
CA SER A 94 23.20 21.31 -7.24
C SER A 94 21.73 21.43 -7.64
N ALA A 95 21.42 22.20 -8.70
CA ALA A 95 20.04 22.47 -9.12
C ALA A 95 19.17 21.20 -9.28
N SER A 96 19.73 20.11 -9.81
CA SER A 96 19.02 18.84 -9.99
C SER A 96 18.76 18.10 -8.67
N THR A 97 19.69 18.14 -7.72
CA THR A 97 19.51 17.50 -6.41
C THR A 97 18.60 18.31 -5.50
N CYS A 98 18.59 19.63 -5.61
CA CYS A 98 17.64 20.48 -4.90
C CYS A 98 16.20 20.23 -5.40
N ALA A 99 15.99 20.14 -6.72
CA ALA A 99 14.68 19.81 -7.28
C ALA A 99 14.16 18.46 -6.76
N ALA A 100 15.02 17.44 -6.72
CA ALA A 100 14.68 16.14 -6.16
C ALA A 100 14.36 16.22 -4.65
N ALA A 101 15.10 17.03 -3.88
CA ALA A 101 14.80 17.26 -2.46
C ALA A 101 13.40 17.85 -2.27
N TYR A 102 13.05 18.89 -3.02
CA TYR A 102 11.73 19.53 -2.93
C TYR A 102 10.61 18.57 -3.32
N VAL A 103 10.80 17.79 -4.38
CA VAL A 103 9.84 16.75 -4.76
C VAL A 103 9.67 15.75 -3.62
N ALA A 104 10.75 15.23 -3.04
CA ALA A 104 10.67 14.31 -1.90
C ALA A 104 9.92 14.92 -0.71
N ILE A 105 10.23 16.16 -0.32
CA ILE A 105 9.57 16.87 0.77
C ILE A 105 8.07 16.98 0.52
N VAL A 106 7.66 17.46 -0.66
CA VAL A 106 6.24 17.62 -1.02
C VAL A 106 5.51 16.28 -0.94
N PHE A 107 6.09 15.22 -1.52
CA PHE A 107 5.46 13.91 -1.52
C PHE A 107 5.42 13.22 -0.16
N LEU A 108 6.40 13.47 0.73
CA LEU A 108 6.35 13.02 2.13
C LEU A 108 5.21 13.68 2.89
N PHE A 109 5.03 15.00 2.75
CA PHE A 109 3.92 15.71 3.39
C PHE A 109 2.57 15.31 2.80
N LEU A 110 2.48 15.16 1.47
CA LEU A 110 1.26 14.65 0.83
C LEU A 110 0.94 13.24 1.31
N ALA A 111 1.92 12.34 1.39
CA ALA A 111 1.72 11.00 1.93
C ALA A 111 1.20 11.07 3.38
N ALA A 112 1.76 11.95 4.22
CA ALA A 112 1.32 12.13 5.60
C ALA A 112 -0.13 12.62 5.69
N VAL A 113 -0.50 13.59 4.85
CA VAL A 113 -1.88 14.12 4.77
C VAL A 113 -2.84 13.05 4.28
N VAL A 114 -2.51 12.34 3.20
CA VAL A 114 -3.37 11.27 2.67
C VAL A 114 -3.52 10.17 3.71
N GLN A 115 -2.44 9.76 4.39
CA GLN A 115 -2.50 8.78 5.47
C GLN A 115 -3.36 9.27 6.65
N ALA A 116 -3.25 10.54 7.04
CA ALA A 116 -4.10 11.12 8.07
C ALA A 116 -5.58 11.19 7.67
N THR A 117 -5.87 11.46 6.39
CA THR A 117 -7.24 11.44 5.87
C THR A 117 -7.79 10.02 5.75
N SER A 118 -6.96 9.03 5.41
CA SER A 118 -7.36 7.63 5.29
C SER A 118 -7.75 7.03 6.63
N LEU A 119 -7.22 7.56 7.75
CA LEU A 119 -7.64 7.19 9.11
C LEU A 119 -9.15 7.38 9.36
N ARG A 120 -9.79 8.32 8.67
CA ARG A 120 -11.25 8.54 8.78
C ARG A 120 -12.08 7.43 8.14
N PHE A 121 -11.48 6.67 7.23
CA PHE A 121 -12.15 5.61 6.48
C PHE A 121 -11.77 4.21 6.95
N VAL A 122 -10.98 4.07 8.04
CA VAL A 122 -10.55 2.77 8.55
C VAL A 122 -11.75 1.91 8.92
N SER A 123 -11.91 0.82 8.18
CA SER A 123 -13.01 -0.12 8.36
C SER A 123 -12.77 -1.01 9.60
N PRO A 124 -13.78 -1.18 10.49
CA PRO A 124 -13.65 -1.95 11.72
C PRO A 124 -13.51 -3.46 11.50
N ARG A 125 -14.01 -3.99 10.38
CA ARG A 125 -13.87 -5.40 9.99
C ARG A 125 -13.79 -5.52 8.47
N ALA A 126 -12.89 -6.38 8.00
CA ALA A 126 -13.03 -6.94 6.66
C ALA A 126 -14.26 -7.85 6.64
N PRO A 127 -15.09 -7.84 5.58
CA PRO A 127 -16.24 -8.73 5.47
C PRO A 127 -15.76 -10.18 5.58
N SER A 128 -16.41 -10.98 6.43
CA SER A 128 -15.96 -12.33 6.73
C SER A 128 -16.06 -13.23 5.51
N VAL A 129 -14.92 -13.74 5.06
CA VAL A 129 -14.81 -14.70 3.94
C VAL A 129 -15.48 -16.05 4.26
N SER A 130 -15.66 -16.37 5.55
CA SER A 130 -16.21 -17.64 6.05
C SER A 130 -17.66 -17.56 6.55
N SER A 131 -18.41 -16.49 6.25
CA SER A 131 -19.83 -16.45 6.68
C SER A 131 -20.69 -17.42 5.87
N GLU A 132 -21.57 -18.15 6.55
CA GLU A 132 -22.62 -18.96 5.91
C GLU A 132 -23.63 -18.10 5.15
N ASP A 133 -23.73 -16.80 5.48
CA ASP A 133 -24.60 -15.84 4.80
C ASP A 133 -24.12 -15.50 3.38
N ILE A 134 -24.91 -15.90 2.39
CA ILE A 134 -24.71 -15.64 0.96
C ILE A 134 -24.51 -14.14 0.68
N PHE A 135 -25.26 -13.28 1.38
CA PHE A 135 -25.22 -11.83 1.17
C PHE A 135 -23.89 -11.19 1.65
N THR A 136 -23.36 -11.66 2.79
CA THR A 136 -22.07 -11.22 3.33
C THR A 136 -20.92 -11.68 2.44
N ARG A 137 -21.03 -12.89 1.88
CA ARG A 137 -20.06 -13.46 0.94
C ARG A 137 -20.01 -12.71 -0.39
N LYS A 138 -21.17 -12.39 -0.97
CA LYS A 138 -21.23 -11.59 -2.22
C LYS A 138 -20.58 -10.21 -2.05
N ARG A 139 -20.79 -9.57 -0.89
CA ARG A 139 -20.11 -8.31 -0.54
C ARG A 139 -18.60 -8.47 -0.38
N ALA A 140 -18.15 -9.54 0.27
CA ALA A 140 -16.72 -9.85 0.38
C ALA A 140 -16.09 -10.05 -1.01
N GLU A 141 -16.80 -10.75 -1.91
CA GLU A 141 -16.35 -10.95 -3.28
C GLU A 141 -16.21 -9.61 -4.05
N GLU A 142 -17.22 -8.74 -4.01
CA GLU A 142 -17.17 -7.43 -4.66
C GLU A 142 -15.99 -6.57 -4.17
N VAL A 143 -15.73 -6.62 -2.87
CA VAL A 143 -14.61 -5.91 -2.25
C VAL A 143 -13.27 -6.50 -2.70
N LEU A 144 -13.12 -7.82 -2.70
CA LEU A 144 -11.91 -8.50 -3.13
C LEU A 144 -11.63 -8.33 -4.63
N GLN A 145 -12.66 -8.33 -5.47
CA GLN A 145 -12.52 -8.04 -6.89
C GLN A 145 -12.03 -6.60 -7.12
N PHE A 146 -12.57 -5.63 -6.37
CA PHE A 146 -12.12 -4.25 -6.43
C PHE A 146 -10.66 -4.13 -6.00
N GLN A 147 -10.30 -4.78 -4.88
CA GLN A 147 -8.93 -4.79 -4.37
C GLN A 147 -7.97 -5.45 -5.35
N LEU A 148 -8.35 -6.57 -5.97
CA LEU A 148 -7.53 -7.24 -6.97
C LEU A 148 -7.25 -6.35 -8.19
N ARG A 149 -8.26 -5.61 -8.68
CA ARG A 149 -8.06 -4.66 -9.78
C ARG A 149 -7.07 -3.56 -9.40
N LEU A 150 -7.19 -3.01 -8.20
CA LEU A 150 -6.23 -2.05 -7.68
C LEU A 150 -4.84 -2.68 -7.55
N ASP A 151 -4.74 -3.89 -6.99
CA ASP A 151 -3.47 -4.57 -6.78
C ASP A 151 -2.73 -4.84 -8.10
N VAL A 152 -3.45 -5.20 -9.17
CA VAL A 152 -2.88 -5.40 -10.52
C VAL A 152 -2.37 -4.09 -11.11
N VAL A 153 -3.14 -2.99 -11.01
CA VAL A 153 -2.69 -1.66 -11.48
C VAL A 153 -1.43 -1.24 -10.75
N PHE A 154 -1.38 -1.45 -9.43
CA PHE A 154 -0.21 -1.13 -8.61
C PHE A 154 0.96 -2.04 -8.90
N ALA A 155 0.75 -3.34 -9.12
CA ALA A 155 1.80 -4.26 -9.52
C ALA A 155 2.47 -3.76 -10.81
N GLY A 156 1.67 -3.39 -11.82
CA GLY A 156 2.20 -2.78 -13.05
C GLY A 156 3.01 -1.51 -12.78
N LEU A 157 2.48 -0.61 -11.96
CA LEU A 157 3.15 0.66 -11.62
C LEU A 157 4.48 0.45 -10.89
N PHE A 158 4.54 -0.45 -9.90
CA PHE A 158 5.77 -0.78 -9.18
C PHE A 158 6.76 -1.54 -10.06
N THR A 159 6.31 -2.43 -10.95
CA THR A 159 7.19 -3.11 -11.91
C THR A 159 7.83 -2.11 -12.88
N VAL A 160 7.06 -1.19 -13.44
CA VAL A 160 7.60 -0.13 -14.30
C VAL A 160 8.58 0.75 -13.54
N ALA A 161 8.25 1.16 -12.32
CA ALA A 161 9.16 1.93 -11.47
C ALA A 161 10.46 1.18 -11.19
N ALA A 162 10.40 -0.12 -10.89
CA ALA A 162 11.58 -0.96 -10.68
C ALA A 162 12.46 -1.02 -11.94
N ILE A 163 11.88 -1.25 -13.12
CA ILE A 163 12.62 -1.29 -14.39
C ILE A 163 13.33 0.05 -14.64
N VAL A 164 12.59 1.16 -14.53
CA VAL A 164 13.16 2.50 -14.74
C VAL A 164 14.28 2.77 -13.76
N MET A 165 14.05 2.55 -12.46
CA MET A 165 15.06 2.82 -11.44
C MET A 165 16.28 1.90 -11.57
N SER A 166 16.11 0.64 -11.95
CA SER A 166 17.23 -0.28 -12.24
C SER A 166 18.05 0.15 -13.46
N SER A 167 17.44 0.82 -14.43
CA SER A 167 18.16 1.33 -15.61
C SER A 167 18.93 2.64 -15.34
N VAL A 168 18.48 3.42 -14.35
CA VAL A 168 19.03 4.76 -14.06
C VAL A 168 19.98 4.75 -12.86
N ALA A 169 19.82 3.81 -11.92
CA ALA A 169 20.59 3.76 -10.68
C ALA A 169 21.05 2.33 -10.32
N PRO A 170 22.29 2.16 -9.84
CA PRO A 170 22.82 0.85 -9.44
C PRO A 170 22.15 0.28 -8.17
N ASN A 171 21.50 1.11 -7.35
CA ASN A 171 20.91 0.74 -6.06
C ASN A 171 19.37 0.77 -6.09
N ALA A 172 18.74 0.06 -7.03
CA ALA A 172 17.29 -0.02 -7.18
C ALA A 172 16.62 -1.18 -6.41
N THR A 173 17.35 -1.83 -5.49
CA THR A 173 16.89 -3.03 -4.77
C THR A 173 15.57 -2.82 -4.02
N SER A 174 15.36 -1.64 -3.43
CA SER A 174 14.11 -1.28 -2.76
C SER A 174 12.90 -1.29 -3.69
N PHE A 175 13.05 -0.83 -4.93
CA PHE A 175 11.98 -0.84 -5.94
C PHE A 175 11.67 -2.24 -6.43
N VAL A 176 12.70 -3.08 -6.60
CA VAL A 176 12.53 -4.50 -6.97
C VAL A 176 11.79 -5.25 -5.86
N VAL A 177 12.18 -5.03 -4.60
CA VAL A 177 11.50 -5.62 -3.44
C VAL A 177 10.04 -5.13 -3.34
N ALA A 178 9.79 -3.84 -3.55
CA ALA A 178 8.42 -3.30 -3.55
C ALA A 178 7.55 -3.92 -4.65
N ALA A 179 8.08 -4.06 -5.87
CA ALA A 179 7.40 -4.71 -6.98
C ALA A 179 7.09 -6.19 -6.68
N PHE A 180 8.07 -6.92 -6.14
CA PHE A 180 7.90 -8.32 -5.75
C PHE A 180 6.82 -8.48 -4.67
N LEU A 181 6.84 -7.65 -3.63
CA LEU A 181 5.84 -7.67 -2.57
C LEU A 181 4.45 -7.32 -3.07
N GLN A 182 4.32 -6.36 -3.99
CA GLN A 182 3.03 -6.04 -4.60
C GLN A 182 2.52 -7.21 -5.46
N ALA A 183 3.39 -7.95 -6.14
CA ALA A 183 3.01 -9.17 -6.85
C ALA A 183 2.54 -10.27 -5.88
N LEU A 184 3.23 -10.46 -4.76
CA LEU A 184 2.80 -11.39 -3.70
C LEU A 184 1.44 -11.00 -3.11
N GLN A 185 1.22 -9.71 -2.85
CA GLN A 185 -0.06 -9.20 -2.37
C GLN A 185 -1.17 -9.48 -3.38
N THR A 186 -0.91 -9.23 -4.67
CA THR A 186 -1.86 -9.51 -5.77
C THR A 186 -2.22 -10.99 -5.82
N ALA A 187 -1.23 -11.87 -5.72
CA ALA A 187 -1.44 -13.33 -5.68
C ALA A 187 -2.24 -13.76 -4.44
N GLY A 188 -1.95 -13.19 -3.26
CA GLY A 188 -2.70 -13.44 -2.03
C GLY A 188 -4.16 -13.04 -2.15
N THR A 189 -4.44 -11.82 -2.64
CA THR A 189 -5.80 -11.34 -2.90
C THR A 189 -6.53 -12.27 -3.89
N TYR A 190 -5.85 -12.75 -4.94
CA TYR A 190 -6.41 -13.69 -5.91
C TYR A 190 -6.78 -15.04 -5.29
N VAL A 191 -5.89 -15.63 -4.48
CA VAL A 191 -6.15 -16.92 -3.80
C VAL A 191 -7.35 -16.81 -2.86
N ILE A 192 -7.45 -15.71 -2.10
CA ILE A 192 -8.61 -15.46 -1.21
C ILE A 192 -9.89 -15.27 -2.03
N LEU A 193 -9.84 -14.57 -3.16
CA LEU A 193 -11.00 -14.44 -4.05
C LEU A 193 -11.45 -15.79 -4.61
N GLN A 194 -10.51 -16.66 -4.99
CA GLN A 194 -10.84 -18.01 -5.44
C GLN A 194 -11.44 -18.88 -4.33
N SER A 195 -10.95 -18.79 -3.10
CA SER A 195 -11.55 -19.52 -1.98
C SER A 195 -12.96 -19.04 -1.69
N VAL A 196 -13.21 -17.72 -1.73
CA VAL A 196 -14.56 -17.13 -1.63
C VAL A 196 -15.47 -17.61 -2.76
N ARG A 197 -14.98 -17.82 -3.98
CA ARG A 197 -15.82 -18.30 -5.09
C ARG A 197 -16.08 -19.81 -5.05
N ARG A 198 -15.08 -20.61 -4.67
CA ARG A 198 -15.17 -22.07 -4.67
C ARG A 198 -16.20 -22.63 -3.69
N THR A 199 -16.55 -21.95 -2.60
CA THR A 199 -17.55 -22.46 -1.65
C THR A 199 -18.99 -22.51 -2.21
N ASP A 200 -19.26 -21.92 -3.39
CA ASP A 200 -20.58 -21.98 -4.07
C ASP A 200 -20.64 -23.20 -4.98
N THR A 201 -19.50 -23.69 -5.42
CA THR A 201 -19.35 -25.00 -6.02
C THR A 201 -18.89 -25.94 -4.92
N ARG A 202 -19.83 -26.48 -4.15
CA ARG A 202 -19.59 -27.74 -3.44
C ARG A 202 -18.80 -28.61 -4.41
N ILE A 203 -17.54 -28.88 -4.08
CA ILE A 203 -16.87 -30.03 -4.64
C ILE A 203 -17.72 -31.16 -4.06
N GLU A 204 -18.69 -31.64 -4.83
CA GLU A 204 -19.19 -32.99 -4.72
C GLU A 204 -17.98 -33.89 -5.02
N ALA A 205 -17.08 -33.96 -4.04
CA ALA A 205 -16.19 -35.08 -3.90
C ALA A 205 -17.13 -36.21 -3.55
N THR A 206 -17.54 -36.93 -4.58
CA THR A 206 -18.09 -38.27 -4.53
C THR A 206 -17.30 -39.03 -3.47
N TYR A 207 -17.87 -39.14 -2.27
CA TYR A 207 -17.49 -40.18 -1.35
C TYR A 207 -17.92 -41.47 -2.03
N ILE A 208 -16.99 -42.12 -2.71
CA ILE A 208 -17.12 -43.53 -3.02
C ILE A 208 -17.08 -44.21 -1.66
N GLU A 209 -18.25 -44.58 -1.14
CA GLU A 209 -18.33 -45.57 -0.07
C GLU A 209 -17.73 -46.86 -0.64
N SER A 210 -16.48 -47.15 -0.25
CA SER A 210 -15.90 -48.46 -0.46
C SER A 210 -16.58 -49.43 0.50
N VAL A 211 -17.39 -50.31 -0.08
CA VAL A 211 -17.99 -51.53 0.52
C VAL A 211 -16.93 -52.40 1.16
#